data_AF-A0A060XBJ4-F1
#
_entry.id   AF-A0A060XBJ4-F1
#
_cell.length_a   1.000
_cell.length_b   1.000
_cell.length_c   1.000
_cell.angle_alpha   90.00
_cell.angle_beta   90.00
_cell.angle_gamma   90.00
#
_symmetry.space_group_name_H-M   'P 1'
#
loop_
_entity.id
_entity.type
_entity.pdbx_description
1 polymer ?
#
loop_
_entity_poly.entity_id
_entity_poly.type
_entity_poly.pdbx_seq_one_letter_code
_entity_poly.pdbx_strand_id
1 'polypeptide(L)'
;MTATMADINNGYEQRFQANGHHKEIDLINRDPKQVNEDVVKVDFEDVIAEPDGTHSLDGVWKASYTTFTVSKYWCYRILSAILGIPVALLWGFLFACLSFCHIWAVVPCIKSCLIESQCLSRIYSLAIHTFCDPLFEALAKIFSSVRVVLRKEV
;
A
#
# COMPACT_ATOMS: atom_id res chain seq x y z
N MET A 1 16.33 -35.93 11.80
CA MET A 1 14.93 -35.68 12.18
C MET A 1 14.13 -35.50 10.91
N THR A 2 13.48 -36.55 10.43
CA THR A 2 12.63 -36.52 9.24
C THR A 2 11.22 -36.12 9.67
N ALA A 3 10.79 -34.89 9.36
CA ALA A 3 9.41 -34.49 9.51
C ALA A 3 8.54 -35.37 8.61
N THR A 4 7.52 -36.02 9.18
CA THR A 4 6.66 -36.93 8.42
C THR A 4 5.63 -36.12 7.64
N MET A 5 5.09 -36.64 6.52
CA MET A 5 4.01 -35.97 5.77
C MET A 5 2.81 -35.60 6.66
N ALA A 6 2.58 -36.33 7.75
CA ALA A 6 1.54 -36.04 8.74
C ALA A 6 1.82 -34.75 9.53
N ASP A 7 3.09 -34.42 9.81
CA ASP A 7 3.48 -33.20 10.52
C ASP A 7 3.34 -31.96 9.63
N ILE A 8 3.67 -32.12 8.33
CA ILE A 8 3.46 -31.08 7.31
C ILE A 8 1.95 -30.85 7.12
N ASN A 9 1.17 -31.93 7.17
CA ASN A 9 -0.30 -31.91 7.19
C ASN A 9 -0.87 -31.05 8.29
N ASN A 10 -0.52 -31.42 9.50
CA ASN A 10 -1.04 -30.77 10.68
C ASN A 10 -0.61 -29.29 10.73
N GLY A 11 0.62 -28.97 10.28
CA GLY A 11 1.10 -27.60 10.17
C GLY A 11 0.35 -26.75 9.14
N TYR A 12 -0.07 -27.33 8.01
CA TYR A 12 -0.88 -26.60 7.04
C TYR A 12 -2.33 -26.45 7.51
N GLU A 13 -2.91 -27.45 8.18
CA GLU A 13 -4.28 -27.38 8.71
C GLU A 13 -4.36 -26.34 9.82
N GLN A 14 -3.35 -26.29 10.69
CA GLN A 14 -3.22 -25.24 11.71
C GLN A 14 -3.08 -23.84 11.11
N ARG A 15 -2.32 -23.67 10.00
CA ARG A 15 -2.22 -22.38 9.30
C ARG A 15 -3.50 -21.97 8.59
N PHE A 16 -4.22 -22.93 7.99
CA PHE A 16 -5.52 -22.68 7.38
C PHE A 16 -6.58 -22.33 8.44
N GLN A 17 -6.57 -23.00 9.59
CA GLN A 17 -7.48 -22.68 10.71
C GLN A 17 -7.12 -21.36 11.40
N ALA A 18 -5.83 -21.01 11.54
CA ALA A 18 -5.40 -19.74 12.10
C ALA A 18 -5.78 -18.53 11.22
N ASN A 19 -5.85 -18.70 9.89
CA ASN A 19 -6.37 -17.68 8.97
C ASN A 19 -7.91 -17.63 8.91
N GLY A 20 -8.60 -18.59 9.53
CA GLY A 20 -10.06 -18.60 9.69
C GLY A 20 -10.56 -17.92 10.97
N HIS A 21 -9.65 -17.41 11.82
CA HIS A 21 -10.03 -16.64 13.00
C HIS A 21 -10.56 -15.27 12.56
N HIS A 22 -11.85 -15.06 12.81
CA HIS A 22 -12.48 -13.76 12.91
C HIS A 22 -11.52 -12.81 13.64
N LYS A 23 -10.91 -11.86 12.93
CA LYS A 23 -10.08 -10.83 13.58
C LYS A 23 -11.00 -10.08 14.53
N GLU A 24 -10.88 -10.38 15.82
CA GLU A 24 -11.62 -9.66 16.84
C GLU A 24 -11.29 -8.18 16.72
N ILE A 25 -12.33 -7.36 16.65
CA ILE A 25 -12.18 -5.92 16.59
C ILE A 25 -11.60 -5.44 17.93
N ASP A 26 -10.42 -4.83 17.90
CA ASP A 26 -9.85 -4.22 19.10
C ASP A 26 -10.65 -2.95 19.43
N LEU A 27 -11.36 -2.99 20.56
CA LEU A 27 -12.18 -1.87 21.02
C LEU A 27 -11.34 -0.80 21.75
N ILE A 28 -10.14 -1.16 22.20
CA ILE A 28 -9.22 -0.33 22.96
C ILE A 28 -8.28 0.41 22.00
N ASN A 29 -7.61 -0.31 21.10
CA ASN A 29 -6.77 0.29 20.08
C ASN A 29 -7.49 0.38 18.72
N ARG A 30 -8.07 1.54 18.44
CA ARG A 30 -8.80 1.82 17.19
C ARG A 30 -7.89 2.26 16.03
N ASP A 31 -6.60 2.48 16.27
CA ASP A 31 -5.60 2.79 15.26
C ASP A 31 -4.37 1.87 15.38
N PRO A 32 -4.53 0.55 15.14
CA PRO A 32 -3.43 -0.41 15.27
C PRO A 32 -2.31 -0.20 14.24
N LYS A 33 -2.53 0.66 13.24
CA LYS A 33 -1.55 1.00 12.21
C LYS A 33 -0.95 2.39 12.41
N GLN A 34 -1.32 3.09 13.48
CA GLN A 34 -0.81 4.42 13.85
C GLN A 34 -0.90 5.43 12.69
N VAL A 35 -1.97 5.35 11.89
CA VAL A 35 -2.15 6.23 10.72
C VAL A 35 -2.46 7.67 11.15
N ASN A 36 -3.02 7.85 12.35
CA ASN A 36 -3.50 9.13 12.85
C ASN A 36 -2.61 9.77 13.93
N GLU A 37 -1.48 9.16 14.29
CA GLU A 37 -0.65 9.63 15.41
C GLU A 37 -0.06 11.03 15.23
N ASP A 38 0.24 11.45 14.00
CA ASP A 38 0.91 12.74 13.74
C ASP A 38 -0.05 13.85 13.27
N VAL A 39 -1.31 13.50 12.95
CA VAL A 39 -2.23 14.43 12.26
C VAL A 39 -3.36 14.94 13.17
N VAL A 40 -3.75 14.18 14.20
CA VAL A 40 -4.96 14.47 15.01
C VAL A 40 -4.64 14.51 16.51
N LYS A 41 -3.54 15.16 16.88
CA LYS A 41 -3.28 15.59 18.26
C LYS A 41 -3.55 17.09 18.31
N VAL A 42 -4.75 17.47 18.77
CA VAL A 42 -5.12 18.87 18.99
C VAL A 42 -5.45 19.00 20.47
N ASP A 43 -4.53 19.61 21.21
CA ASP A 43 -4.71 19.88 22.63
C ASP A 43 -5.36 21.25 22.87
N PHE A 44 -5.99 21.43 24.03
CA PHE A 44 -6.66 22.69 24.38
C PHE A 44 -5.69 23.87 24.36
N GLU A 45 -4.45 23.63 24.77
CA GLU A 45 -3.37 24.60 24.82
C GLU A 45 -2.92 25.02 23.41
N ASP A 46 -2.98 24.11 22.42
CA ASP A 46 -2.70 24.41 21.01
C ASP A 46 -3.78 25.30 20.35
N VAL A 47 -5.01 25.26 20.87
CA VAL A 47 -6.15 26.00 20.30
C VAL A 47 -6.29 27.40 20.90
N ILE A 48 -6.06 27.55 22.21
CA ILE A 48 -6.23 28.84 22.91
C ILE A 48 -4.91 29.59 23.08
N ALA A 49 -3.78 28.89 23.25
CA ALA A 49 -2.42 29.42 23.31
C ALA A 49 -2.27 30.71 24.13
N GLU A 50 -2.67 30.70 25.42
CA GLU A 50 -2.46 31.87 26.29
C GLU A 50 -0.96 32.17 26.44
N PRO A 51 -0.50 33.42 26.17
CA PRO A 51 0.90 33.78 26.29
C PRO A 51 1.32 34.00 27.75
N ASP A 52 2.59 33.70 28.07
CA ASP A 52 3.19 33.72 29.43
C ASP A 52 3.01 35.05 30.21
N GLY A 53 2.63 36.14 29.54
CA GLY A 53 2.48 37.47 30.12
C GLY A 53 1.05 37.84 30.58
N THR A 54 0.02 37.10 30.18
CA THR A 54 -1.40 37.40 30.50
C THR A 54 -2.18 36.12 30.76
N HIS A 55 -1.93 35.48 31.89
CA HIS A 55 -2.65 34.28 32.30
C HIS A 55 -4.05 34.63 32.81
N SER A 56 -5.06 33.93 32.31
CA SER A 56 -6.38 33.93 32.92
C SER A 56 -6.33 33.32 34.33
N LEU A 57 -7.32 33.62 35.18
CA LEU A 57 -7.39 33.05 36.53
C LEU A 57 -7.35 31.51 36.46
N ASP A 58 -6.50 30.86 37.27
CA ASP A 58 -6.30 29.39 37.26
C ASP A 58 -7.60 28.57 37.29
N GLY A 59 -8.64 29.08 37.97
CA GLY A 59 -9.96 28.46 38.04
C GLY A 59 -10.72 28.50 36.72
N VAL A 60 -10.62 29.61 35.97
CA VAL A 60 -11.24 29.78 34.65
C VAL A 60 -10.50 28.94 33.61
N TRP A 61 -9.17 28.88 33.70
CA TRP A 61 -8.35 28.03 32.81
C TRP A 61 -8.71 26.54 32.97
N LYS A 62 -8.76 26.03 34.21
CA LYS A 62 -9.15 24.63 34.50
C LYS A 62 -10.59 24.31 34.09
N ALA A 63 -11.53 25.24 34.33
CA ALA A 63 -12.92 25.07 33.90
C ALA A 63 -13.03 25.01 32.38
N SER A 64 -12.34 25.92 31.67
CA SER A 64 -12.32 25.96 30.21
C SER A 64 -11.71 24.70 29.60
N TYR A 65 -10.58 24.23 30.14
CA TYR A 65 -9.95 22.97 29.74
C TYR A 65 -10.89 21.77 29.88
N THR A 66 -11.57 21.69 31.03
CA THR A 66 -12.50 20.60 31.35
C THR A 66 -13.72 20.63 30.43
N THR A 67 -14.36 21.80 30.29
CA THR A 67 -15.55 21.95 29.44
C THR A 67 -15.22 21.69 27.97
N PHE A 68 -14.07 22.15 27.47
CA PHE A 68 -13.62 21.89 26.11
C PHE A 68 -13.41 20.39 25.86
N THR A 69 -12.69 19.71 26.76
CA THR A 69 -12.38 18.28 26.63
C THR A 69 -13.64 17.42 26.63
N VAL A 70 -14.56 17.69 27.56
CA VAL A 70 -15.83 16.98 27.66
C VAL A 70 -16.69 17.24 26.42
N SER A 71 -16.82 18.50 25.99
CA SER A 71 -17.65 18.87 24.84
C SER A 71 -17.13 18.23 23.55
N LYS A 72 -15.82 18.26 23.32
CA LYS A 72 -15.17 17.60 22.18
C LYS A 72 -15.44 16.10 22.17
N TYR A 73 -15.29 15.45 23.32
CA TYR A 73 -15.51 14.00 23.44
C TYR A 73 -16.95 13.60 23.15
N TRP A 74 -17.93 14.31 23.73
CA TRP A 74 -19.34 14.02 23.50
C TRP A 74 -19.77 14.32 22.06
N CYS A 75 -19.33 15.44 21.50
CA CYS A 75 -19.59 15.79 20.10
C CYS A 75 -19.06 14.70 19.16
N TYR A 76 -17.80 14.27 19.35
CA TYR A 76 -17.20 13.20 18.57
C TYR A 76 -18.01 11.90 18.68
N ARG A 77 -18.39 11.47 19.89
CA ARG A 77 -19.18 10.24 20.07
C ARG A 77 -20.52 10.28 19.35
N ILE A 78 -21.22 11.41 19.41
CA ILE A 78 -22.52 11.57 18.76
C ILE A 78 -22.36 11.57 17.24
N LEU A 79 -21.40 12.34 16.71
CA LEU A 79 -21.12 12.38 15.27
C LEU A 79 -20.68 11.01 14.75
N SER A 80 -19.79 10.31 15.45
CA SER A 80 -19.37 8.96 15.08
C SER A 80 -20.49 7.94 15.16
N ALA A 81 -21.42 8.06 16.10
CA ALA A 81 -22.58 7.17 16.16
C ALA A 81 -23.54 7.37 14.98
N ILE A 82 -23.78 8.62 14.61
CA ILE A 82 -24.72 8.96 13.52
C ILE A 82 -24.10 8.69 12.15
N LEU A 83 -22.84 9.09 11.94
CA LEU A 83 -22.18 9.05 10.64
C LEU A 83 -21.29 7.82 10.44
N GLY A 84 -20.78 7.23 11.52
CA GLY A 84 -19.83 6.12 11.42
C GLY A 84 -20.42 4.88 10.75
N ILE A 85 -21.63 4.47 11.15
CA ILE A 85 -22.29 3.29 10.57
C ILE A 85 -22.63 3.50 9.09
N PRO A 86 -23.30 4.62 8.67
CA PRO A 86 -23.55 4.88 7.25
C PRO A 86 -22.27 4.95 6.41
N VAL A 87 -21.22 5.63 6.90
CA VAL A 87 -19.96 5.77 6.17
C VAL A 87 -19.26 4.42 6.02
N ALA A 88 -19.25 3.58 7.06
CA ALA A 88 -18.69 2.23 6.99
C ALA A 88 -19.42 1.36 5.95
N LEU A 89 -20.76 1.44 5.89
CA LEU A 89 -21.54 0.72 4.89
C LEU A 89 -21.25 1.19 3.47
N LEU A 90 -21.17 2.51 3.25
CA LEU A 90 -20.82 3.07 1.95
C LEU A 90 -19.43 2.62 1.49
N TRP A 91 -18.43 2.67 2.38
CA TRP A 91 -17.08 2.21 2.08
C TRP A 91 -17.02 0.72 1.77
N GLY A 92 -17.73 -0.11 2.54
CA GLY A 92 -17.81 -1.55 2.30
C GLY A 92 -18.42 -1.87 0.93
N PHE A 93 -19.51 -1.18 0.57
CA PHE A 93 -20.14 -1.33 -0.74
C PHE A 93 -19.23 -0.90 -1.89
N LEU A 94 -18.59 0.28 -1.77
CA LEU A 94 -17.63 0.76 -2.76
C LEU A 94 -16.49 -0.23 -2.97
N PHE A 95 -15.91 -0.75 -1.89
CA PHE A 95 -14.84 -1.73 -1.97
C PHE A 95 -15.29 -3.04 -2.64
N ALA A 96 -16.53 -3.48 -2.39
CA ALA A 96 -17.10 -4.65 -3.06
C ALA A 96 -17.26 -4.43 -4.57
N CYS A 97 -17.80 -3.28 -5.00
CA CYS A 97 -17.92 -2.92 -6.41
C CYS A 97 -16.55 -2.81 -7.09
N LEU A 98 -15.58 -2.14 -6.46
CA LEU A 98 -14.21 -2.03 -6.97
C LEU A 98 -13.56 -3.40 -7.13
N SER A 99 -13.73 -4.28 -6.13
CA SER A 99 -13.20 -5.64 -6.18
C SER A 99 -13.84 -6.44 -7.33
N PHE A 100 -15.16 -6.31 -7.52
CA PHE A 100 -15.86 -6.92 -8.64
C PHE A 100 -15.32 -6.42 -9.98
N CYS A 101 -15.25 -5.11 -10.19
CA CYS A 101 -14.70 -4.54 -11.42
C CYS A 101 -13.24 -4.95 -11.65
N HIS A 102 -12.42 -5.01 -10.60
CA HIS A 102 -11.04 -5.44 -10.70
C HIS A 102 -10.94 -6.89 -11.19
N ILE A 103 -11.68 -7.82 -10.60
CA ILE A 103 -11.61 -9.25 -10.93
C ILE A 103 -12.21 -9.52 -12.32
N TRP A 104 -13.34 -8.90 -12.63
CA TRP A 104 -14.13 -9.23 -13.82
C TRP A 104 -13.80 -8.37 -15.04
N ALA A 105 -13.29 -7.16 -14.87
CA ALA A 105 -12.87 -6.30 -15.99
C ALA A 105 -11.36 -6.13 -16.03
N VAL A 106 -10.73 -5.70 -14.93
CA VAL A 106 -9.30 -5.33 -14.95
C VAL A 106 -8.41 -6.55 -15.20
N VAL A 107 -8.61 -7.66 -14.48
CA VAL A 107 -7.80 -8.87 -14.68
C VAL A 107 -7.88 -9.40 -16.11
N PRO A 108 -9.06 -9.62 -16.74
CA PRO A 108 -9.11 -10.05 -18.13
C PRO A 108 -8.56 -9.00 -19.10
N CYS A 109 -8.74 -7.70 -18.86
CA CYS A 109 -8.09 -6.66 -19.66
C CYS A 109 -6.56 -6.73 -19.59
N ILE A 110 -5.99 -6.91 -18.39
CA ILE A 110 -4.55 -7.09 -18.21
C ILE A 110 -4.09 -8.35 -18.95
N LYS A 111 -4.80 -9.47 -18.80
CA LYS A 111 -4.46 -10.72 -19.50
C LYS A 111 -4.51 -10.55 -21.02
N SER A 112 -5.50 -9.83 -21.54
CA SER A 112 -5.60 -9.52 -22.97
C SER A 112 -4.45 -8.62 -23.45
N CYS A 113 -4.11 -7.56 -22.70
CA CYS A 113 -2.98 -6.69 -23.01
C CYS A 113 -1.64 -7.45 -23.01
N LEU A 114 -1.47 -8.42 -22.10
CA LEU A 114 -0.27 -9.27 -22.08
C LEU A 114 -0.17 -10.17 -23.31
N ILE A 115 -1.29 -10.70 -23.82
CA ILE A 115 -1.31 -11.49 -25.07
C ILE A 115 -0.92 -10.61 -26.26
N GLU A 116 -1.48 -9.41 -26.35
CA GLU A 116 -1.12 -8.41 -27.38
C GLU A 116 0.37 -8.05 -27.29
N SER A 117 0.88 -7.79 -26.08
CA SER A 117 2.29 -7.49 -25.85
C SER A 117 3.21 -8.65 -26.23
N GLN A 118 2.80 -9.90 -26.02
CA GLN A 118 3.57 -11.07 -26.47
C GLN A 118 3.60 -11.17 -28.00
N CYS A 119 2.51 -10.82 -28.68
CA CYS A 119 2.47 -10.76 -30.14
C CYS A 119 3.42 -9.67 -30.67
N LEU A 120 3.32 -8.45 -30.11
CA LEU A 120 4.20 -7.34 -30.45
C LEU A 120 5.67 -7.66 -30.17
N SER A 121 5.98 -8.31 -29.04
CA SER A 121 7.34 -8.73 -28.71
C SER A 121 7.90 -9.72 -29.75
N ARG A 122 7.08 -10.64 -30.27
CA ARG A 122 7.52 -11.56 -31.34
C ARG A 122 7.80 -10.83 -32.64
N ILE A 123 6.91 -9.93 -33.05
CA ILE A 123 7.10 -9.12 -34.26
C ILE A 123 8.35 -8.25 -34.12
N TYR A 124 8.53 -7.64 -32.95
CA TYR A 124 9.70 -6.83 -32.63
C TYR A 124 10.99 -7.65 -32.69
N SER A 125 11.04 -8.83 -32.06
CA SER A 125 12.20 -9.73 -32.18
C SER A 125 12.46 -10.14 -33.64
N LEU A 126 11.41 -10.43 -34.41
CA LEU A 126 11.56 -10.79 -35.82
C LEU A 126 12.14 -9.62 -36.63
N ALA A 127 11.70 -8.40 -36.38
CA ALA A 127 12.21 -7.19 -37.01
C ALA A 127 13.69 -6.97 -36.65
N ILE A 128 14.07 -7.11 -35.38
CA ILE A 128 15.47 -7.02 -34.94
C ILE A 128 16.31 -8.07 -35.68
N HIS A 129 15.89 -9.34 -35.72
CA HIS A 129 16.62 -10.38 -36.45
C HIS A 129 16.71 -10.13 -37.95
N THR A 130 15.67 -9.55 -38.56
CA THR A 130 15.66 -9.34 -40.02
C THR A 130 16.49 -8.12 -40.43
N PHE A 131 16.52 -7.07 -39.61
CA PHE A 131 17.18 -5.80 -39.95
C PHE A 131 18.50 -5.61 -39.23
N CYS A 132 18.54 -5.84 -37.92
CA CYS A 132 19.71 -5.56 -37.10
C CYS A 132 20.77 -6.64 -37.25
N ASP A 133 20.43 -7.93 -37.28
CA ASP A 133 21.44 -8.99 -37.44
C ASP A 133 22.28 -8.83 -38.72
N PRO A 134 21.71 -8.64 -39.93
CA PRO A 134 22.53 -8.45 -41.13
C PRO A 134 23.34 -7.15 -41.07
N LEU A 135 22.84 -6.10 -40.42
CA LEU A 135 23.56 -4.83 -40.22
C LEU A 135 24.76 -5.01 -39.29
N PHE A 136 24.56 -5.64 -38.14
CA PHE A 136 25.62 -5.92 -37.18
C PHE A 136 26.62 -6.93 -37.73
N GLU A 137 26.18 -7.91 -38.51
CA GLU A 137 27.10 -8.84 -39.18
C GLU A 137 27.92 -8.14 -40.28
N ALA A 138 27.32 -7.24 -41.05
CA ALA A 138 28.05 -6.42 -42.01
C ALA A 138 29.08 -5.51 -41.32
N LEU A 139 28.71 -4.85 -40.22
CA LEU A 139 29.62 -4.05 -39.41
C LEU A 139 30.75 -4.90 -38.81
N ALA A 140 30.45 -6.09 -38.29
CA ALA A 140 31.44 -7.01 -37.76
C ALA A 140 32.45 -7.44 -38.83
N LYS A 141 32.03 -7.64 -40.08
CA LYS A 141 32.93 -7.93 -41.21
C LYS A 141 33.85 -6.76 -41.56
N ILE A 142 33.36 -5.52 -41.44
CA ILE A 142 34.20 -4.31 -41.63
C ILE A 142 35.26 -4.22 -40.54
N PHE A 143 34.92 -4.52 -39.29
CA PHE A 143 35.87 -4.47 -38.18
C PHE A 143 36.76 -5.71 -38.07
N SER A 144 36.38 -6.87 -38.61
CA SER A 144 37.17 -8.11 -38.54
C SER A 144 38.51 -8.02 -39.30
N SER A 145 38.61 -7.08 -40.24
CA SER A 145 39.84 -6.83 -41.00
C SER A 145 40.89 -6.07 -40.19
N VAL A 146 40.52 -5.50 -39.02
CA VAL A 146 41.44 -4.78 -38.13
C VAL A 146 42.15 -5.78 -37.22
N ARG A 147 43.33 -6.26 -37.63
CA ARG A 147 44.22 -7.04 -36.76
C ARG A 147 45.06 -6.12 -35.87
N VAL A 148 44.73 -6.06 -34.58
CA VAL A 148 45.56 -5.38 -33.58
C VAL A 148 46.63 -6.34 -33.09
N VAL A 149 47.89 -6.06 -33.42
CA VAL A 149 49.05 -6.78 -32.88
C VAL A 149 49.52 -6.03 -31.63
N LEU A 150 49.24 -6.57 -30.45
CA LEU A 150 49.76 -6.04 -29.19
C LEU A 150 51.24 -6.39 -29.07
N ARG A 151 52.11 -5.40 -29.26
CA ARG A 151 53.52 -5.49 -28.88
C ARG A 151 53.61 -5.21 -27.38
N LYS A 152 53.99 -6.24 -26.61
CA LYS A 152 54.33 -6.09 -25.19
C LYS A 152 55.76 -5.56 -25.10
N GLU A 153 55.89 -4.27 -24.80
CA GLU A 153 57.17 -3.64 -24.46
C GLU A 153 57.58 -4.12 -23.05
N VAL A 154 58.87 -4.46 -22.90
CA VAL A 154 59.50 -5.04 -21.70
C VAL A 154 60.00 -3.93 -20.80
#